data_AF-A0A401SVY0-F1
#
_entry.id   AF-A0A401SVY0-F1
#
_cell.length_a   1.000
_cell.length_b   1.000
_cell.length_c   1.000
_cell.angle_alpha   90.00
_cell.angle_beta   90.00
_cell.angle_gamma   90.00
#
_symmetry.space_group_name_H-M   'P 1'
#
loop_
_entity.id
_entity.type
_entity.pdbx_description
1 polymer ?
#
loop_
_entity_poly.entity_id
_entity_poly.type
_entity_poly.pdbx_seq_one_letter_code
_entity_poly.pdbx_strand_id
1 'polypeptide(L)'
;MCDQWFSTQSGLGQHERHRHPVPRNEKRLKPAPQVKGKPGRSDHIWSQEEVAHLRELEVTFAGCKLRNKSIGRILKTKTPKQISDKRRLLANTPTEVKNTSEPTTGIDSHDSEAESVQENSDDEAQCHRASRKTPASFPKHQGVDDQLTQAEELLSARNDPDTLALGIGQVDSITDLLMRSRKRQNKHKRPQKDRAKKDKRPGSNTGAKNWWAAHKALFRATQLLYNSNRCQPTREIMGAPTSSACPLSKEELATCFREKLSVPNKKSNINKYAPYTGKVDDGSLMKPIEVEEVEAAIKGIDENSAGGSGGLKLQDIRTLHEQEWRRRAYAYVVSPEIRELMFHNGDLKFSSLETLLNRQVWAPTPVMKPFPSTNY
;
A
#
# COMPACT_ATOMS: atom_id res chain seq x y z
N MET A 1 26.56 -28.24 -41.51
CA MET A 1 25.52 -27.18 -41.55
C MET A 1 24.20 -27.83 -41.94
N CYS A 2 23.06 -27.26 -41.56
CA CYS A 2 21.73 -27.81 -41.92
C CYS A 2 21.18 -27.06 -43.13
N ASP A 3 20.69 -27.79 -44.13
CA ASP A 3 20.24 -27.24 -45.41
C ASP A 3 18.73 -26.86 -45.41
N GLN A 4 18.11 -26.75 -44.22
CA GLN A 4 16.71 -26.34 -44.11
C GLN A 4 16.57 -24.82 -44.25
N TRP A 5 15.70 -24.39 -45.16
CA TRP A 5 15.38 -22.99 -45.42
C TRP A 5 14.07 -22.60 -44.72
N PHE A 6 14.06 -21.43 -44.08
CA PHE A 6 12.90 -20.90 -43.38
C PHE A 6 12.51 -19.54 -43.94
N SER A 7 11.22 -19.32 -44.21
CA SER A 7 10.69 -18.05 -44.70
C SER A 7 10.61 -16.95 -43.63
N THR A 8 10.68 -17.32 -42.35
CA THR A 8 10.59 -16.37 -41.23
C THR A 8 11.75 -16.53 -40.25
N GLN A 9 12.19 -15.42 -39.67
CA GLN A 9 13.23 -15.41 -38.63
C GLN A 9 12.79 -16.15 -37.36
N SER A 10 11.49 -16.16 -37.07
CA SER A 10 10.92 -16.95 -35.96
C SER A 10 11.06 -18.45 -36.21
N GLY A 11 10.72 -18.92 -37.42
CA GLY A 11 10.86 -20.33 -37.80
C GLY A 11 12.32 -20.80 -37.76
N LEU A 12 13.25 -20.01 -38.30
CA LEU A 12 14.69 -20.27 -38.18
C LEU A 12 15.11 -20.33 -36.70
N GLY A 13 14.65 -19.38 -35.89
CA GLY A 13 14.98 -19.31 -34.46
C GLY A 13 14.43 -20.47 -33.65
N GLN A 14 13.27 -21.03 -34.01
CA GLN A 14 12.75 -22.26 -33.40
C GLN A 14 13.54 -23.49 -33.86
N HIS A 15 13.79 -23.61 -35.17
CA HIS A 15 14.61 -24.70 -35.70
C HIS A 15 16.00 -24.75 -35.05
N GLU A 16 16.70 -23.61 -34.94
CA GLU A 16 17.99 -23.54 -34.26
C GLU A 16 17.91 -23.99 -32.80
N ARG A 17 16.82 -23.69 -32.07
CA ARG A 17 16.66 -24.13 -30.67
C ARG A 17 16.49 -25.64 -30.56
N HIS A 18 15.75 -26.26 -31.48
CA HIS A 18 15.40 -27.66 -31.40
C HIS A 18 16.43 -28.58 -32.05
N ARG A 19 17.03 -28.17 -33.17
CA ARG A 19 17.96 -29.00 -33.95
C ARG A 19 19.43 -28.64 -33.71
N HIS A 20 19.72 -27.43 -33.23
CA HIS A 20 21.10 -26.93 -33.05
C HIS A 20 21.32 -26.27 -31.68
N PRO A 21 21.11 -27.01 -30.55
CA PRO A 21 21.20 -26.43 -29.21
C PRO A 21 22.60 -25.89 -28.89
N VAL A 22 23.67 -26.55 -29.38
CA VAL A 22 25.06 -26.14 -29.13
C VAL A 22 25.39 -24.80 -29.82
N PRO A 23 25.22 -24.62 -31.14
CA PRO A 23 25.39 -23.31 -31.79
C PRO A 23 24.50 -22.20 -31.23
N ARG A 24 23.27 -22.53 -30.80
CA ARG A 24 22.35 -21.56 -30.18
C ARG A 24 22.90 -21.05 -28.85
N ASN A 25 23.48 -21.92 -28.04
CA ASN A 25 24.10 -21.55 -26.77
C ASN A 25 25.37 -20.72 -26.99
N GLU A 26 26.21 -21.07 -27.95
CA GLU A 26 27.37 -20.25 -28.33
C GLU A 26 26.95 -18.83 -28.77
N LYS A 27 25.88 -18.70 -29.56
CA LYS A 27 25.32 -17.38 -29.94
C LYS A 27 24.82 -16.57 -28.74
N ARG A 28 24.40 -17.21 -27.64
CA ARG A 28 23.98 -16.52 -26.39
C ARG A 28 25.17 -16.08 -25.54
N LEU A 29 26.27 -16.82 -25.61
CA LEU A 29 27.50 -16.49 -24.87
C LEU A 29 28.28 -15.36 -25.54
N LYS A 30 28.07 -15.12 -26.84
CA LYS A 30 28.59 -13.91 -27.50
C LYS A 30 27.92 -12.67 -26.91
N PRO A 31 28.67 -11.70 -26.36
CA PRO A 31 28.11 -10.48 -25.83
C PRO A 31 27.34 -9.78 -26.96
N ALA A 32 26.06 -9.49 -26.72
CA ALA A 32 25.25 -8.78 -27.70
C ALA A 32 25.96 -7.46 -28.06
N PRO A 33 26.00 -7.07 -29.36
CA PRO A 33 26.52 -5.77 -29.74
C PRO A 33 25.83 -4.71 -28.89
N GLN A 34 26.61 -3.83 -28.25
CA GLN A 34 26.11 -2.86 -27.29
C GLN A 34 25.04 -2.00 -27.97
N VAL A 35 23.77 -2.37 -27.78
CA VAL A 35 22.63 -1.51 -28.09
C VAL A 35 22.86 -0.31 -27.20
N LYS A 36 23.04 0.89 -27.79
CA LYS A 36 23.13 2.15 -27.04
C LYS A 36 22.00 2.16 -26.03
N GLY A 37 22.33 1.83 -24.78
CA GLY A 37 21.35 1.68 -23.73
C GLY A 37 20.59 2.99 -23.62
N LYS A 38 19.27 2.92 -23.43
CA LYS A 38 18.53 4.07 -22.94
C LYS A 38 19.32 4.62 -21.75
N PRO A 39 19.59 5.94 -21.68
CA PRO A 39 20.35 6.50 -20.57
C PRO A 39 19.76 5.94 -19.28
N GLY A 40 20.64 5.38 -18.45
CA GLY A 40 20.26 4.69 -17.22
C GLY A 40 19.22 5.49 -16.46
N ARG A 41 18.28 4.79 -15.84
CA ARG A 41 17.19 5.38 -15.06
C ARG A 41 17.79 6.46 -14.15
N SER A 42 17.50 7.73 -14.42
CA SER A 42 18.09 8.84 -13.69
C SER A 42 17.83 8.68 -12.20
N ASP A 43 18.90 8.73 -11.41
CA ASP A 43 18.81 8.53 -9.96
C ASP A 43 17.77 9.48 -9.36
N HIS A 44 16.90 8.91 -8.54
CA HIS A 44 15.81 9.67 -7.90
C HIS A 44 16.33 10.54 -6.73
N ILE A 45 17.55 10.28 -6.29
CA ILE A 45 18.22 10.94 -5.18
C ILE A 45 18.72 12.31 -5.65
N TRP A 46 18.41 13.35 -4.89
CA TRP A 46 18.89 14.72 -5.12
C TRP A 46 20.03 15.03 -4.17
N SER A 47 21.20 15.36 -4.71
CA SER A 47 22.29 15.90 -3.88
C SER A 47 21.97 17.34 -3.45
N GLN A 48 22.62 17.80 -2.38
CA GLN A 48 22.43 19.18 -1.90
C GLN A 48 22.86 20.22 -2.95
N GLU A 49 23.94 19.93 -3.69
CA GLU A 49 24.42 20.75 -4.80
C GLU A 49 23.40 20.81 -5.95
N GLU A 50 22.80 19.68 -6.32
CA GLU A 50 21.75 19.65 -7.34
C GLU A 50 20.52 20.47 -6.91
N VAL A 51 20.19 20.48 -5.61
CA VAL A 51 19.08 21.28 -5.07
C VAL A 51 19.41 22.76 -5.06
N ALA A 52 20.63 23.15 -4.67
CA ALA A 52 21.08 24.54 -4.73
C ALA A 52 21.06 25.07 -6.16
N HIS A 53 21.65 24.30 -7.10
CA HIS A 53 21.67 24.65 -8.52
C HIS A 53 20.25 24.71 -9.10
N LEU A 54 19.33 23.84 -8.66
CA LEU A 54 17.92 23.93 -9.05
C LEU A 54 17.28 25.27 -8.63
N ARG A 55 17.55 25.77 -7.42
CA ARG A 55 17.01 27.05 -6.95
C ARG A 55 17.52 28.22 -7.78
N GLU A 56 18.80 28.25 -8.14
CA GLU A 56 19.38 29.27 -9.01
C GLU A 56 18.74 29.25 -10.42
N LEU A 57 18.53 28.06 -10.97
CA LEU A 57 17.88 27.89 -12.26
C LEU A 57 16.40 28.27 -12.21
N GLU A 58 15.70 28.12 -11.08
CA GLU A 58 14.32 28.58 -10.93
C GLU A 58 14.19 30.10 -11.04
N VAL A 59 15.14 30.85 -10.47
CA VAL A 59 15.22 32.30 -10.59
C VAL A 59 15.55 32.68 -12.03
N THR A 60 16.57 32.06 -12.61
CA THR A 60 17.05 32.35 -13.97
C THR A 60 15.98 32.10 -15.04
N PHE A 61 15.20 31.03 -14.90
CA PHE A 61 14.14 30.66 -15.84
C PHE A 61 12.73 31.08 -15.39
N ALA A 62 12.61 32.05 -14.48
CA ALA A 62 11.33 32.63 -14.12
C ALA A 62 10.62 33.19 -15.38
N GLY A 63 9.31 32.96 -15.50
CA GLY A 63 8.51 33.40 -16.66
C GLY A 63 8.65 32.57 -17.94
N CYS A 64 9.61 31.64 -18.03
CA CYS A 64 9.76 30.79 -19.22
C CYS A 64 8.60 29.78 -19.39
N LYS A 65 7.95 29.77 -20.57
CA LYS A 65 6.81 28.85 -20.88
C LYS A 65 7.12 27.37 -20.62
N LEU A 66 8.36 26.93 -20.87
CA LEU A 66 8.80 25.54 -20.72
C LEU A 66 9.97 25.39 -19.74
N ARG A 67 9.91 26.10 -18.60
CA ARG A 67 10.96 26.12 -17.56
C ARG A 67 11.55 24.73 -17.22
N ASN A 68 10.73 23.70 -16.94
CA ASN A 68 11.24 22.37 -16.59
C ASN A 68 12.06 21.70 -17.71
N LYS A 69 11.74 21.99 -18.98
CA LYS A 69 12.48 21.49 -20.14
C LYS A 69 13.80 22.22 -20.30
N SER A 70 13.83 23.54 -20.07
CA SER A 70 15.05 24.33 -20.08
C SER A 70 16.00 23.90 -18.97
N ILE A 71 15.50 23.75 -17.74
CA ILE A 71 16.27 23.26 -16.59
C ILE A 71 16.82 21.85 -16.87
N GLY A 72 16.01 20.94 -17.42
CA GLY A 72 16.46 19.57 -17.73
C GLY A 72 17.53 19.47 -18.84
N ARG A 73 17.72 20.52 -19.65
CA ARG A 73 18.86 20.58 -20.59
C ARG A 73 20.18 20.87 -19.88
N ILE A 74 20.13 21.57 -18.75
CA ILE A 74 21.29 21.93 -17.92
C ILE A 74 21.55 20.81 -16.90
N LEU A 75 20.53 20.42 -16.14
CA LEU A 75 20.56 19.29 -15.21
C LEU A 75 20.36 17.95 -15.95
N LYS A 76 21.39 17.52 -16.68
CA LYS A 76 21.38 16.27 -17.48
C LYS A 76 21.11 15.02 -16.63
N THR A 77 21.33 15.08 -15.32
CA THR A 77 21.12 13.99 -14.37
C THR A 77 19.64 13.79 -14.01
N LYS A 78 18.76 14.76 -14.26
CA LYS A 78 17.36 14.73 -13.79
C LYS A 78 16.38 14.95 -14.95
N THR A 79 15.30 14.18 -14.96
CA THR A 79 14.25 14.31 -15.96
C THR A 79 13.37 15.54 -15.70
N PRO A 80 12.71 16.12 -16.73
CA PRO A 80 11.78 17.25 -16.54
C PRO A 80 10.66 16.96 -15.53
N LYS A 81 10.26 15.68 -15.40
CA LYS A 81 9.28 15.25 -14.39
C LYS A 81 9.87 15.29 -12.98
N GLN A 82 11.05 14.70 -12.76
CA GLN A 82 11.74 14.76 -11.46
C GLN A 82 12.01 16.20 -11.02
N ILE A 83 12.40 17.06 -11.95
CA ILE A 83 12.56 18.50 -11.71
C ILE A 83 11.22 19.11 -11.26
N SER A 84 10.14 18.87 -12.00
CA SER A 84 8.81 19.36 -11.62
C SER A 84 8.38 18.89 -10.23
N ASP A 85 8.63 17.61 -9.91
CA ASP A 85 8.24 17.02 -8.64
C ASP A 85 9.05 17.65 -7.49
N LYS A 86 10.36 17.80 -7.64
CA LYS A 86 11.23 18.43 -6.63
C LYS A 86 10.91 19.90 -6.40
N ARG A 87 10.62 20.66 -7.46
CA ARG A 87 10.20 22.07 -7.35
C ARG A 87 8.92 22.23 -6.52
N ARG A 88 7.94 21.35 -6.71
CA ARG A 88 6.71 21.35 -5.89
C ARG A 88 7.01 21.05 -4.43
N LEU A 89 7.94 20.13 -4.15
CA LEU A 89 8.35 19.85 -2.76
C LEU A 89 9.06 21.05 -2.12
N LEU A 90 9.96 21.72 -2.84
CA LEU A 90 10.69 22.89 -2.34
C LEU A 90 9.78 24.11 -2.11
N ALA A 91 8.76 24.30 -2.94
CA ALA A 91 7.77 25.37 -2.75
C ALA A 91 6.92 25.17 -1.48
N ASN A 92 6.74 23.92 -1.06
CA ASN A 92 5.92 23.57 0.11
C ASN A 92 6.73 23.58 1.42
N THR A 93 8.06 23.51 1.35
CA THR A 93 8.92 23.67 2.53
C THR A 93 9.05 25.15 2.86
N PRO A 94 8.55 25.64 4.00
CA PRO A 94 8.79 27.00 4.45
C PRO A 94 10.30 27.19 4.51
N THR A 95 10.81 28.12 3.71
CA THR A 95 12.21 28.50 3.85
C THR A 95 12.26 29.26 5.16
N GLU A 96 12.75 28.62 6.23
CA GLU A 96 13.14 29.33 7.44
C GLU A 96 14.16 30.38 7.00
N VAL A 97 13.68 31.61 6.88
CA VAL A 97 14.52 32.77 6.63
C VAL A 97 15.35 32.90 7.89
N LYS A 98 16.54 32.29 7.86
CA LYS A 98 17.59 32.55 8.82
C LYS A 98 17.99 34.00 8.60
N ASN A 99 17.26 34.91 9.26
CA ASN A 99 17.59 36.31 9.39
C ASN A 99 18.98 36.34 9.99
N THR A 100 19.96 36.47 9.12
CA THR A 100 21.35 36.64 9.50
C THR A 100 21.40 38.12 9.84
N SER A 101 21.05 38.44 11.09
CA SER A 101 21.24 39.77 11.65
C SER A 101 22.73 40.07 11.51
N GLU A 102 23.03 41.03 10.63
CA GLU A 102 24.35 41.64 10.52
C GLU A 102 24.76 42.12 11.92
N PRO A 103 25.98 41.80 12.40
CA PRO A 103 26.52 42.45 13.58
C PRO A 103 26.92 43.88 13.19
N THR A 104 25.97 44.81 13.29
CA THR A 104 26.25 46.25 13.22
C THR A 104 27.20 46.60 14.37
N THR A 105 28.45 46.84 14.01
CA THR A 105 29.49 47.34 14.90
C THR A 105 29.11 48.77 15.28
N GLY A 106 28.97 49.00 16.58
CA GLY A 106 28.45 50.23 17.15
C GLY A 106 29.36 51.45 16.93
N ILE A 107 28.71 52.59 16.75
CA ILE A 107 29.23 53.90 17.11
C ILE A 107 28.09 54.61 17.84
N ASP A 108 28.34 54.87 19.12
CA ASP A 108 27.53 55.69 20.04
C ASP A 108 27.22 57.07 19.45
N SER A 109 26.00 57.57 19.64
CA SER A 109 25.78 58.88 20.25
C SER A 109 24.28 59.22 20.34
N HIS A 110 23.92 59.74 21.51
CA HIS A 110 22.95 60.81 21.76
C HIS A 110 21.55 60.43 22.28
N ASP A 111 21.43 60.67 23.59
CA ASP A 111 20.25 61.06 24.36
C ASP A 111 19.18 61.82 23.56
N SER A 112 17.92 61.42 23.75
CA SER A 112 16.79 62.34 23.90
C SER A 112 15.58 61.59 24.46
N GLU A 113 15.21 61.95 25.69
CA GLU A 113 13.87 61.82 26.24
C GLU A 113 12.84 62.53 25.35
N ALA A 114 11.70 61.89 25.10
CA ALA A 114 10.42 62.57 25.02
C ALA A 114 9.28 61.56 25.19
N GLU A 115 8.45 61.84 26.17
CA GLU A 115 7.09 61.33 26.34
C GLU A 115 6.26 61.49 25.05
N SER A 116 5.26 60.63 24.84
CA SER A 116 3.86 61.07 24.71
C SER A 116 2.92 59.96 24.18
N VAL A 117 1.79 59.88 24.87
CA VAL A 117 0.42 59.80 24.32
C VAL A 117 -0.04 58.47 23.71
N GLN A 118 -0.63 57.71 24.62
CA GLN A 118 -1.92 57.02 24.53
C GLN A 118 -2.90 57.58 23.48
N GLU A 119 -3.29 56.75 22.51
CA GLU A 119 -4.53 56.91 21.76
C GLU A 119 -5.22 55.54 21.57
N ASN A 120 -6.37 55.42 22.21
CA ASN A 120 -7.36 54.38 21.98
C ASN A 120 -8.08 54.68 20.66
N SER A 121 -8.32 53.66 19.83
CA SER A 121 -9.41 53.69 18.86
C SER A 121 -10.16 52.36 18.85
N ASP A 122 -11.32 52.38 19.50
CA ASP A 122 -12.40 51.43 19.33
C ASP A 122 -12.97 51.56 17.92
N ASP A 123 -12.89 50.50 17.11
CA ASP A 123 -13.66 50.36 15.88
C ASP A 123 -14.58 49.14 16.00
N GLU A 124 -15.82 49.42 16.43
CA GLU A 124 -16.96 48.50 16.34
C GLU A 124 -17.34 48.27 14.86
N ALA A 125 -16.84 47.19 14.26
CA ALA A 125 -17.35 46.67 13.00
C ALA A 125 -18.52 45.71 13.26
N GLN A 126 -19.73 46.28 13.19
CA GLN A 126 -21.03 45.62 13.27
C GLN A 126 -21.20 44.60 12.12
N CYS A 127 -20.86 43.33 12.36
CA CYS A 127 -20.99 42.27 11.37
C CYS A 127 -22.41 41.68 11.40
N HIS A 128 -23.17 41.87 10.31
CA HIS A 128 -24.51 41.35 10.11
C HIS A 128 -24.59 39.84 10.42
N ARG A 129 -25.34 39.52 11.48
CA ARG A 129 -25.67 38.16 11.93
C ARG A 129 -26.56 37.50 10.86
N ALA A 130 -25.94 36.74 9.95
CA ALA A 130 -26.68 35.87 9.04
C ALA A 130 -27.48 34.85 9.85
N SER A 131 -28.82 34.89 9.70
CA SER A 131 -29.75 33.91 10.24
C SER A 131 -29.25 32.49 10.02
N ARG A 132 -28.95 31.79 11.11
CA ARG A 132 -28.64 30.36 11.12
C ARG A 132 -29.86 29.62 10.59
N LYS A 133 -29.81 29.20 9.33
CA LYS A 133 -30.74 28.22 8.76
C LYS A 133 -30.64 26.94 9.58
N THR A 134 -31.78 26.51 10.11
CA THR A 134 -32.00 25.20 10.74
C THR A 134 -31.41 24.10 9.85
N PRO A 135 -30.58 23.18 10.37
CA PRO A 135 -30.10 22.04 9.60
C PRO A 135 -31.30 21.24 9.09
N ALA A 136 -31.38 21.07 7.76
CA ALA A 136 -32.38 20.21 7.15
C ALA A 136 -32.26 18.80 7.77
N SER A 137 -33.39 18.26 8.21
CA SER A 137 -33.47 16.91 8.76
C SER A 137 -32.96 15.92 7.72
N PHE A 138 -31.92 15.16 8.09
CA PHE A 138 -31.41 14.08 7.26
C PHE A 138 -32.54 13.06 7.03
N PRO A 139 -32.82 12.68 5.77
CA PRO A 139 -33.85 11.68 5.49
C PRO A 139 -33.47 10.34 6.11
N LYS A 140 -34.44 9.79 6.86
CA LYS A 140 -34.38 8.59 7.71
C LYS A 140 -33.70 7.40 7.02
N HIS A 141 -32.53 7.01 7.52
CA HIS A 141 -31.81 5.78 7.15
C HIS A 141 -32.28 4.53 7.94
N GLN A 142 -33.26 4.72 8.83
CA GLN A 142 -33.68 3.77 9.85
C GLN A 142 -34.05 2.38 9.29
N GLY A 143 -34.70 2.33 8.12
CA GLY A 143 -35.11 1.06 7.52
C GLY A 143 -33.98 0.19 6.96
N VAL A 144 -32.79 0.74 6.70
CA VAL A 144 -31.62 -0.06 6.28
C VAL A 144 -30.94 -0.68 7.49
N ASP A 145 -30.88 0.06 8.58
CA ASP A 145 -30.22 -0.39 9.82
C ASP A 145 -31.02 -1.55 10.46
N ASP A 146 -32.35 -1.48 10.42
CA ASP A 146 -33.23 -2.59 10.86
C ASP A 146 -33.02 -3.85 10.02
N GLN A 147 -32.88 -3.71 8.69
CA GLN A 147 -32.61 -4.83 7.79
C GLN A 147 -31.22 -5.44 8.00
N LEU A 148 -30.22 -4.63 8.34
CA LEU A 148 -28.87 -5.07 8.66
C LEU A 148 -28.83 -5.86 9.97
N THR A 149 -29.56 -5.37 10.98
CA THR A 149 -29.72 -6.05 12.27
C THR A 149 -30.38 -7.42 12.10
N GLN A 150 -31.43 -7.50 11.28
CA GLN A 150 -32.09 -8.77 10.97
C GLN A 150 -31.16 -9.75 10.23
N ALA A 151 -30.37 -9.25 9.28
CA ALA A 151 -29.42 -10.08 8.55
C ALA A 151 -28.31 -10.63 9.48
N GLU A 152 -27.84 -9.83 10.43
CA GLU A 152 -26.85 -10.23 11.43
C GLU A 152 -27.38 -11.32 12.37
N GLU A 153 -28.65 -11.21 12.79
CA GLU A 153 -29.31 -12.23 13.60
C GLU A 153 -29.41 -13.57 12.86
N LEU A 154 -29.81 -13.55 11.58
CA LEU A 154 -29.85 -14.74 10.73
C LEU A 154 -28.47 -15.38 10.53
N LEU A 155 -27.42 -14.57 10.38
CA LEU A 155 -26.04 -15.06 10.23
C LEU A 155 -25.47 -15.62 11.55
N SER A 156 -26.00 -15.18 12.69
CA SER A 156 -25.58 -15.63 14.03
C SER A 156 -26.20 -16.97 14.44
N ALA A 157 -27.27 -17.40 13.76
CA ALA A 157 -27.88 -18.71 13.94
C ALA A 157 -26.96 -19.83 13.42
N ARG A 158 -26.02 -20.27 14.25
CA ARG A 158 -24.88 -21.15 13.88
C ARG A 158 -25.21 -22.51 13.27
N ASN A 159 -26.44 -22.99 13.36
CA ASN A 159 -26.74 -24.42 13.17
C ASN A 159 -27.79 -24.75 12.11
N ASP A 160 -28.40 -23.75 11.45
CA ASP A 160 -29.36 -24.00 10.38
C ASP A 160 -28.85 -23.48 9.03
N PRO A 161 -28.49 -24.36 8.09
CA PRO A 161 -27.97 -23.96 6.78
C PRO A 161 -28.99 -23.15 5.96
N ASP A 162 -30.29 -23.37 6.15
CA ASP A 162 -31.32 -22.61 5.43
C ASP A 162 -31.43 -21.17 5.96
N THR A 163 -31.37 -21.00 7.29
CA THR A 163 -31.29 -19.68 7.93
C THR A 163 -30.02 -18.92 7.53
N LEU A 164 -28.87 -19.60 7.43
CA LEU A 164 -27.63 -19.00 6.95
C LEU A 164 -27.75 -18.51 5.49
N ALA A 165 -28.36 -19.32 4.62
CA ALA A 165 -28.58 -18.96 3.23
C ALA A 165 -29.50 -17.74 3.09
N LEU A 166 -30.56 -17.66 3.91
CA LEU A 166 -31.43 -16.49 3.98
C LEU A 166 -30.68 -15.23 4.45
N GLY A 167 -29.85 -15.35 5.50
CA GLY A 167 -29.02 -14.25 5.99
C GLY A 167 -28.06 -13.71 4.92
N ILE A 168 -27.38 -14.60 4.18
CA ILE A 168 -26.51 -14.22 3.07
C ILE A 168 -27.30 -13.49 1.97
N GLY A 169 -28.46 -14.03 1.57
CA GLY A 169 -29.33 -13.41 0.57
C GLY A 169 -29.81 -12.02 0.98
N GLN A 170 -30.07 -11.79 2.26
CA GLN A 170 -30.49 -10.51 2.80
C GLN A 170 -29.35 -9.47 2.76
N VAL A 171 -28.13 -9.86 3.12
CA VAL A 171 -26.94 -8.98 3.02
C VAL A 171 -26.68 -8.57 1.57
N ASP A 172 -26.82 -9.50 0.63
CA ASP A 172 -26.65 -9.22 -0.80
C ASP A 172 -27.69 -8.21 -1.30
N SER A 173 -28.95 -8.37 -0.90
CA SER A 173 -30.04 -7.44 -1.25
C SER A 173 -29.80 -6.03 -0.70
N ILE A 174 -29.38 -5.90 0.57
CA ILE A 174 -29.03 -4.61 1.20
C ILE A 174 -27.87 -3.96 0.45
N THR A 175 -26.84 -4.73 0.13
CA THR A 175 -25.66 -4.24 -0.61
C THR A 175 -26.06 -3.73 -1.99
N ASP A 176 -26.92 -4.46 -2.70
CA ASP A 176 -27.43 -4.05 -4.01
C ASP A 176 -28.25 -2.76 -3.92
N LEU A 177 -29.08 -2.61 -2.88
CA LEU A 177 -29.87 -1.41 -2.64
C LEU A 177 -28.98 -0.18 -2.41
N LEU A 178 -27.93 -0.32 -1.58
CA LEU A 178 -26.95 0.74 -1.30
C LEU A 178 -26.16 1.14 -2.56
N MET A 179 -25.81 0.16 -3.40
CA MET A 179 -25.11 0.42 -4.65
C MET A 179 -26.01 1.11 -5.69
N ARG A 180 -27.32 0.79 -5.71
CA ARG A 180 -28.29 1.43 -6.61
C ARG A 180 -28.68 2.83 -6.15
N SER A 181 -28.79 3.08 -4.84
CA SER A 181 -29.16 4.39 -4.28
C SER A 181 -28.09 5.46 -4.57
N ARG A 182 -26.80 5.12 -4.46
CA ARG A 182 -25.67 6.01 -4.82
C ARG A 182 -25.72 6.51 -6.27
N LYS A 183 -26.27 5.73 -7.20
CA LYS A 183 -26.36 6.12 -8.61
C LYS A 183 -27.47 7.14 -8.89
N ARG A 184 -28.47 7.27 -8.00
CA ARG A 184 -29.63 8.14 -8.20
C ARG A 184 -29.48 9.53 -7.56
N GLN A 185 -28.68 9.67 -6.51
CA GLN A 185 -28.52 10.97 -5.82
C GLN A 185 -27.69 12.02 -6.60
N ASN A 186 -26.98 11.62 -7.66
CA ASN A 186 -26.17 12.54 -8.46
C ASN A 186 -26.95 13.31 -9.55
N LYS A 187 -28.29 13.35 -9.47
CA LYS A 187 -29.18 14.04 -10.43
C LYS A 187 -30.00 15.17 -9.80
N HIS A 188 -29.55 15.77 -8.70
CA HIS A 188 -30.21 16.98 -8.23
C HIS A 188 -30.00 18.14 -9.22
N LYS A 189 -31.15 18.68 -9.63
CA LYS A 189 -31.39 19.72 -10.62
C LYS A 189 -30.46 20.91 -10.43
N ARG A 190 -29.44 21.05 -11.28
CA ARG A 190 -28.91 22.37 -11.59
C ARG A 190 -30.00 23.15 -12.33
N PRO A 191 -30.30 24.40 -11.95
CA PRO A 191 -31.23 25.24 -12.70
C PRO A 191 -30.80 25.26 -14.16
N GLN A 192 -31.73 24.84 -15.02
CA GLN A 192 -31.60 24.80 -16.46
C GLN A 192 -31.45 26.24 -16.95
N LYS A 193 -30.22 26.75 -16.95
CA LYS A 193 -29.88 28.00 -17.60
C LYS A 193 -29.57 27.67 -19.05
N ASP A 194 -30.45 28.13 -19.93
CA ASP A 194 -30.42 27.98 -21.37
C ASP A 194 -29.00 28.13 -21.91
N ARG A 195 -28.40 26.99 -22.25
CA ARG A 195 -27.20 26.95 -23.08
C ARG A 195 -27.47 25.95 -24.18
N ALA A 196 -27.52 26.53 -25.38
CA ALA A 196 -27.70 25.87 -26.65
C ALA A 196 -26.95 24.54 -26.75
N LYS A 197 -27.64 23.60 -27.39
CA LYS A 197 -27.16 22.28 -27.82
C LYS A 197 -25.71 22.35 -28.32
N LYS A 198 -24.77 21.99 -27.45
CA LYS A 198 -23.46 21.47 -27.87
C LYS A 198 -23.56 19.96 -27.72
N ASP A 199 -23.57 19.27 -28.84
CA ASP A 199 -23.54 17.82 -28.94
C ASP A 199 -22.38 17.28 -28.10
N LYS A 200 -22.71 16.81 -26.89
CA LYS A 200 -21.76 16.13 -26.03
C LYS A 200 -21.47 14.79 -26.69
N ARG A 201 -20.39 14.75 -27.48
CA ARG A 201 -19.80 13.49 -27.94
C ARG A 201 -19.66 12.57 -26.72
N PRO A 202 -20.22 11.35 -26.75
CA PRO A 202 -20.06 10.40 -25.67
C PRO A 202 -18.57 10.15 -25.48
N GLY A 203 -18.05 10.53 -24.31
CA GLY A 203 -16.64 10.38 -23.98
C GLY A 203 -16.21 8.92 -24.15
N SER A 204 -15.03 8.72 -24.74
CA SER A 204 -14.42 7.42 -25.05
C SER A 204 -13.93 6.63 -23.82
N ASN A 205 -14.45 6.91 -22.62
CA ASN A 205 -14.05 6.26 -21.36
C ASN A 205 -14.66 4.86 -21.16
N THR A 206 -15.26 4.28 -22.19
CA THR A 206 -15.81 2.92 -22.21
C THR A 206 -14.70 1.86 -22.08
N GLY A 207 -13.52 2.10 -22.66
CA GLY A 207 -12.43 1.11 -22.66
C GLY A 207 -11.90 0.76 -21.27
N ALA A 208 -11.60 1.77 -20.45
CA ALA A 208 -11.10 1.55 -19.09
C ALA A 208 -12.15 0.87 -18.20
N LYS A 209 -13.43 1.26 -18.33
CA LYS A 209 -14.52 0.65 -17.57
C LYS A 209 -14.73 -0.83 -17.95
N ASN A 210 -14.69 -1.14 -19.24
CA ASN A 210 -14.80 -2.51 -19.72
C ASN A 210 -13.61 -3.36 -19.28
N TRP A 211 -12.40 -2.80 -19.32
CA TRP A 211 -11.19 -3.48 -18.84
C TRP A 211 -11.25 -3.81 -17.34
N TRP A 212 -11.68 -2.85 -16.51
CA TRP A 212 -11.87 -3.07 -15.07
C TRP A 212 -12.98 -4.08 -14.78
N ALA A 213 -14.09 -4.04 -15.53
CA ALA A 213 -15.17 -5.01 -15.39
C ALA A 213 -14.70 -6.44 -15.74
N ALA A 214 -13.94 -6.60 -16.83
CA ALA A 214 -13.36 -7.88 -17.23
C ALA A 214 -12.38 -8.43 -16.19
N HIS A 215 -11.48 -7.58 -15.65
CA HIS A 215 -10.56 -8.00 -14.58
C HIS A 215 -11.29 -8.42 -13.31
N LYS A 216 -12.34 -7.68 -12.92
CA LYS A 216 -13.14 -8.01 -11.73
C LYS A 216 -13.90 -9.32 -11.91
N ALA A 217 -14.42 -9.59 -13.11
CA ALA A 217 -15.08 -10.85 -13.42
C ALA A 217 -14.09 -12.03 -13.37
N LEU A 218 -12.90 -11.87 -13.97
CA LEU A 218 -11.84 -12.88 -13.95
C LEU A 218 -11.36 -13.19 -12.53
N PHE A 219 -11.19 -12.16 -11.70
CA PHE A 219 -10.84 -12.34 -10.28
C PHE A 219 -11.92 -13.12 -9.52
N ARG A 220 -13.21 -12.79 -9.70
CA ARG A 220 -14.32 -13.52 -9.08
C ARG A 220 -14.39 -14.97 -9.54
N ALA A 221 -14.22 -15.23 -10.84
CA ALA A 221 -14.18 -16.58 -11.37
C ALA A 221 -13.02 -17.40 -10.76
N THR A 222 -11.84 -16.78 -10.61
CA THR A 222 -10.66 -17.42 -10.00
C THR A 222 -10.89 -17.70 -8.51
N GLN A 223 -11.52 -16.79 -7.78
CA GLN A 223 -11.90 -16.98 -6.37
C GLN A 223 -12.89 -18.13 -6.20
N LEU A 224 -13.91 -18.21 -7.07
CA LEU A 224 -14.85 -19.34 -7.07
C LEU A 224 -14.14 -20.65 -7.36
N LEU A 225 -13.25 -20.70 -8.36
CA LEU A 225 -12.46 -21.89 -8.67
C LEU A 225 -11.56 -22.32 -7.50
N TYR A 226 -10.94 -21.35 -6.83
CA TYR A 226 -10.13 -21.58 -5.64
C TYR A 226 -10.95 -22.11 -4.46
N ASN A 227 -12.16 -21.57 -4.25
CA ASN A 227 -13.03 -22.01 -3.17
C ASN A 227 -13.63 -23.40 -3.44
N SER A 228 -14.04 -23.68 -4.68
CA SER A 228 -14.63 -24.97 -5.07
C SER A 228 -13.60 -26.08 -5.22
N ASN A 229 -12.34 -25.76 -5.56
CA ASN A 229 -11.32 -26.77 -5.82
C ASN A 229 -9.93 -26.33 -5.34
N ARG A 230 -9.80 -25.98 -4.06
CA ARG A 230 -8.56 -25.45 -3.46
C ARG A 230 -7.30 -26.28 -3.75
N CYS A 231 -7.48 -27.59 -3.95
CA CYS A 231 -6.42 -28.54 -4.27
C CYS A 231 -5.85 -28.37 -5.69
N GLN A 232 -6.67 -28.02 -6.69
CA GLN A 232 -6.20 -27.90 -8.08
C GLN A 232 -5.27 -26.70 -8.33
N PRO A 233 -5.62 -25.45 -7.94
CA PRO A 233 -4.74 -24.31 -8.11
C PRO A 233 -3.42 -24.49 -7.35
N THR A 234 -3.47 -25.09 -6.17
CA THR A 234 -2.26 -25.42 -5.41
C THR A 234 -1.39 -26.42 -6.18
N ARG A 235 -1.99 -27.45 -6.78
CA ARG A 235 -1.28 -28.40 -7.66
C ARG A 235 -0.67 -27.70 -8.88
N GLU A 236 -1.43 -26.83 -9.55
CA GLU A 236 -0.98 -26.11 -10.75
C GLU A 236 0.16 -25.12 -10.43
N ILE A 237 0.05 -24.37 -9.34
CA ILE A 237 1.12 -23.46 -8.85
C ILE A 237 2.38 -24.24 -8.49
N MET A 238 2.24 -25.43 -7.90
CA MET A 238 3.35 -26.31 -7.55
C MET A 238 3.90 -27.11 -8.75
N GLY A 239 3.35 -26.92 -9.95
CA GLY A 239 3.76 -27.66 -11.15
C GLY A 239 3.45 -29.15 -11.09
N ALA A 240 2.51 -29.56 -10.23
CA ALA A 240 2.10 -30.95 -10.13
C ALA A 240 1.31 -31.35 -11.39
N PRO A 241 1.59 -32.53 -11.97
CA PRO A 241 0.82 -33.04 -13.11
C PRO A 241 -0.69 -33.07 -12.80
N THR A 242 -1.51 -32.73 -13.79
CA THR A 242 -2.98 -32.78 -13.68
C THR A 242 -3.52 -34.21 -13.57
N SER A 243 -2.70 -35.21 -13.92
CA SER A 243 -2.99 -36.62 -13.67
C SER A 243 -2.96 -36.91 -12.17
N SER A 244 -4.08 -37.40 -11.64
CA SER A 244 -4.17 -37.95 -10.28
C SER A 244 -3.41 -39.28 -10.13
N ALA A 245 -3.03 -39.93 -11.24
CA ALA A 245 -2.21 -41.12 -11.20
C ALA A 245 -0.74 -40.71 -11.03
N CYS A 246 -0.15 -41.12 -9.90
CA CYS A 246 1.29 -41.02 -9.69
C CYS A 246 1.99 -41.88 -10.76
N PRO A 247 2.99 -41.35 -11.47
CA PRO A 247 3.74 -42.13 -12.46
C PRO A 247 4.59 -43.24 -11.82
N LEU A 248 4.74 -43.22 -10.49
CA LEU A 248 5.49 -44.22 -9.74
C LEU A 248 4.52 -45.19 -9.07
N SER A 249 4.86 -46.48 -9.11
CA SER A 249 4.15 -47.49 -8.33
C SER A 249 4.36 -47.27 -6.82
N LYS A 250 3.51 -47.91 -6.00
CA LYS A 250 3.63 -47.83 -4.53
C LYS A 250 4.99 -48.35 -4.06
N GLU A 251 5.52 -49.38 -4.73
CA GLU A 251 6.81 -50.00 -4.45
C GLU A 251 7.98 -49.09 -4.82
N GLU A 252 7.91 -48.40 -5.97
CA GLU A 252 8.92 -47.43 -6.41
C GLU A 252 8.98 -46.21 -5.49
N LEU A 253 7.83 -45.70 -5.05
CA LEU A 253 7.73 -44.64 -4.05
C LEU A 253 8.36 -45.06 -2.72
N ALA A 254 8.02 -46.26 -2.22
CA ALA A 254 8.58 -46.78 -0.99
C ALA A 254 10.11 -46.93 -1.06
N THR A 255 10.62 -47.36 -2.21
CA THR A 255 12.06 -47.49 -2.45
C THR A 255 12.75 -46.13 -2.49
N CYS A 256 12.19 -45.15 -3.21
CA CYS A 256 12.70 -43.78 -3.28
C CYS A 256 12.72 -43.09 -1.91
N PHE A 257 11.70 -43.30 -1.08
CA PHE A 257 11.69 -42.80 0.30
C PHE A 257 12.74 -43.47 1.17
N ARG A 258 12.89 -44.81 1.11
CA ARG A 258 13.93 -45.53 1.86
C ARG A 258 15.33 -45.05 1.44
N GLU A 259 15.57 -44.92 0.16
CA GLU A 259 16.86 -44.45 -0.37
C GLU A 259 17.17 -43.04 0.13
N LYS A 260 16.23 -42.09 -0.01
CA LYS A 260 16.42 -40.71 0.49
C LYS A 260 16.60 -40.61 2.00
N LEU A 261 15.92 -41.44 2.78
CA LEU A 261 16.04 -41.46 4.25
C LEU A 261 17.30 -42.19 4.71
N SER A 262 17.80 -43.14 3.94
CA SER A 262 19.04 -43.87 4.24
C SER A 262 20.30 -43.04 4.02
N VAL A 263 20.24 -42.01 3.15
CA VAL A 263 21.35 -41.08 2.95
C VAL A 263 21.36 -40.05 4.09
N PRO A 264 22.40 -39.99 4.93
CA PRO A 264 22.50 -38.99 5.99
C PRO A 264 22.37 -37.59 5.39
N ASN A 265 21.40 -36.81 5.86
CA ASN A 265 21.13 -35.48 5.32
C ASN A 265 22.27 -34.51 5.67
N LYS A 266 23.26 -34.39 4.78
CA LYS A 266 24.41 -33.48 4.93
C LYS A 266 24.02 -31.99 4.88
N LYS A 267 22.77 -31.62 4.55
CA LYS A 267 22.37 -30.24 4.21
C LYS A 267 21.64 -29.48 5.31
N SER A 268 21.24 -30.13 6.39
CA SER A 268 20.68 -29.45 7.55
C SER A 268 21.43 -29.90 8.78
N ASN A 269 22.63 -29.34 8.97
CA ASN A 269 23.25 -29.38 10.27
C ASN A 269 22.36 -28.55 11.20
N ILE A 270 21.55 -29.24 12.01
CA ILE A 270 20.62 -28.65 12.97
C ILE A 270 21.41 -27.80 13.98
N ASN A 271 22.74 -27.92 14.05
CA ASN A 271 23.67 -27.08 14.82
C ASN A 271 23.55 -25.56 14.62
N LYS A 272 22.76 -25.06 13.66
CA LYS A 272 22.38 -23.62 13.60
C LYS A 272 21.28 -23.25 14.59
N TYR A 273 20.46 -24.20 14.99
CA TYR A 273 19.54 -24.08 16.12
C TYR A 273 20.31 -24.55 17.34
N ALA A 274 20.66 -23.61 18.23
CA ALA A 274 21.39 -23.75 19.50
C ALA A 274 22.32 -24.99 19.62
N PRO A 275 23.66 -24.83 19.72
CA PRO A 275 24.55 -25.97 19.94
C PRO A 275 24.13 -26.73 21.19
N TYR A 276 23.47 -27.88 21.02
CA TYR A 276 23.13 -28.78 22.10
C TYR A 276 24.45 -29.41 22.55
N THR A 277 24.95 -28.98 23.71
CA THR A 277 26.21 -29.44 24.28
C THR A 277 26.06 -30.78 25.02
N GLY A 278 24.86 -31.36 25.05
CA GLY A 278 24.64 -32.69 25.59
C GLY A 278 25.21 -33.75 24.65
N LYS A 279 26.01 -34.68 25.21
CA LYS A 279 26.43 -35.88 24.51
C LYS A 279 25.17 -36.69 24.17
N VAL A 280 24.76 -36.70 22.90
CA VAL A 280 23.69 -37.59 22.44
C VAL A 280 24.30 -38.98 22.34
N ASP A 281 23.97 -39.83 23.29
CA ASP A 281 24.25 -41.26 23.22
C ASP A 281 23.32 -41.86 22.16
N ASP A 282 23.86 -42.56 21.15
CA ASP A 282 23.13 -42.99 19.95
C ASP A 282 21.95 -43.94 20.27
N GLY A 283 21.91 -44.52 21.48
CA GLY A 283 20.77 -45.31 21.98
C GLY A 283 19.63 -44.49 22.59
N SER A 284 19.81 -43.19 22.83
CA SER A 284 18.85 -42.35 23.58
C SER A 284 17.73 -41.78 22.72
N LEU A 285 17.88 -41.78 21.39
CA LEU A 285 16.87 -41.26 20.45
C LEU A 285 15.52 -42.00 20.48
N MET A 286 15.49 -43.21 21.08
CA MET A 286 14.29 -44.04 21.21
C MET A 286 13.68 -44.01 22.62
N LYS A 287 14.27 -43.28 23.57
CA LYS A 287 13.69 -43.18 24.91
C LYS A 287 12.47 -42.25 24.90
N PRO A 288 11.41 -42.57 25.67
CA PRO A 288 10.33 -41.63 25.92
C PRO A 288 10.90 -40.32 26.46
N ILE A 289 10.45 -39.19 25.91
CA ILE A 289 10.85 -37.86 26.35
C ILE A 289 10.41 -37.69 27.81
N GLU A 290 11.37 -37.51 28.71
CA GLU A 290 11.09 -37.29 30.13
C GLU A 290 10.55 -35.87 30.36
N VAL A 291 9.72 -35.70 31.39
CA VAL A 291 9.06 -34.41 31.68
C VAL A 291 10.10 -33.33 31.99
N GLU A 292 11.20 -33.72 32.62
CA GLU A 292 12.33 -32.89 33.00
C GLU A 292 13.08 -32.34 31.77
N GLU A 293 13.19 -33.11 30.69
CA GLU A 293 13.78 -32.65 29.44
C GLU A 293 12.89 -31.62 28.75
N VAL A 294 11.57 -31.82 28.79
CA VAL A 294 10.59 -30.86 28.25
C VAL A 294 10.66 -29.55 29.05
N GLU A 295 10.71 -29.61 30.38
CA GLU A 295 10.82 -28.42 31.22
C GLU A 295 12.15 -27.68 31.03
N ALA A 296 13.26 -28.40 30.88
CA ALA A 296 14.56 -27.80 30.60
C ALA A 296 14.59 -27.13 29.22
N ALA A 297 13.99 -27.75 28.21
CA ALA A 297 13.85 -27.17 26.87
C ALA A 297 12.97 -25.91 26.90
N ILE A 298 11.85 -25.92 27.62
CA ILE A 298 10.97 -24.75 27.78
C ILE A 298 11.71 -23.61 28.51
N LYS A 299 12.45 -23.91 29.59
CA LYS A 299 13.25 -22.91 30.33
C LYS A 299 14.43 -22.36 29.51
N GLY A 300 14.92 -23.11 28.53
CA GLY A 300 15.99 -22.69 27.63
C GLY A 300 15.56 -21.77 26.48
N ILE A 301 14.25 -21.60 26.26
CA ILE A 301 13.73 -20.65 25.27
C ILE A 301 13.86 -19.24 25.86
N ASP A 302 14.72 -18.41 25.25
CA ASP A 302 14.83 -16.99 25.61
C ASP A 302 13.44 -16.34 25.53
N GLU A 303 12.99 -15.71 26.62
CA GLU A 303 11.72 -15.01 26.72
C GLU A 303 11.56 -13.91 25.64
N ASN A 304 12.68 -13.46 25.06
CA ASN A 304 12.73 -12.47 23.98
C ASN A 304 12.78 -13.08 22.57
N SER A 305 12.83 -14.40 22.45
CA SER A 305 12.83 -15.11 21.18
C SER A 305 11.41 -15.53 20.83
N ALA A 306 10.91 -15.11 19.67
CA ALA A 306 9.66 -15.65 19.17
C ALA A 306 9.95 -17.07 18.66
N GLY A 307 9.25 -18.08 19.21
CA GLY A 307 9.43 -19.51 18.90
C GLY A 307 9.01 -19.91 17.49
N GLY A 308 9.59 -19.28 16.46
CA GLY A 308 9.40 -19.59 15.05
C GLY A 308 10.74 -19.86 14.37
N SER A 309 10.72 -20.70 13.33
CA SER A 309 11.90 -21.17 12.58
C SER A 309 12.75 -20.06 11.93
N GLY A 310 12.27 -18.82 11.92
CA GLY A 310 12.92 -17.66 11.32
C GLY A 310 13.96 -16.96 12.20
N GLY A 311 14.10 -17.31 13.48
CA GLY A 311 15.06 -16.66 14.38
C GLY A 311 14.81 -15.15 14.59
N LEU A 312 13.58 -14.69 14.36
CA LEU A 312 13.18 -13.31 14.59
C LEU A 312 13.02 -13.06 16.08
N LYS A 313 13.65 -12.01 16.60
CA LYS A 313 13.48 -11.60 17.99
C LYS A 313 12.11 -10.96 18.18
N LEU A 314 11.57 -10.98 19.40
CA LEU A 314 10.30 -10.34 19.72
C LEU A 314 10.30 -8.84 19.37
N GLN A 315 11.46 -8.19 19.48
CA GLN A 315 11.66 -6.78 19.08
C GLN A 315 11.50 -6.58 17.55
N ASP A 316 11.95 -7.53 16.73
CA ASP A 316 11.80 -7.46 15.27
C ASP A 316 10.33 -7.58 14.86
N ILE A 317 9.57 -8.40 15.57
CA ILE A 317 8.12 -8.54 15.36
C ILE A 317 7.39 -7.26 15.75
N ARG A 318 7.74 -6.65 16.89
CA ARG A 318 7.16 -5.37 17.33
C ARG A 318 7.44 -4.25 16.32
N THR A 319 8.66 -4.15 15.82
CA THR A 319 9.04 -3.14 14.82
C THR A 319 8.34 -3.37 13.48
N LEU A 320 8.19 -4.61 13.02
CA LEU A 320 7.41 -4.93 11.81
C LEU A 320 5.94 -4.53 11.96
N HIS A 321 5.33 -4.87 13.10
CA HIS A 321 3.94 -4.51 13.38
C HIS A 321 3.74 -2.99 13.43
N GLU A 322 4.66 -2.25 14.06
CA GLU A 322 4.61 -0.79 14.10
C GLU A 322 4.77 -0.17 12.71
N GLN A 323 5.69 -0.68 11.88
CA GLN A 323 5.83 -0.23 10.49
C GLN A 323 4.57 -0.50 9.67
N GLU A 324 3.95 -1.66 9.83
CA GLU A 324 2.73 -2.01 9.11
C GLU A 324 1.55 -1.14 9.58
N TRP A 325 1.44 -0.88 10.88
CA TRP A 325 0.44 0.02 11.43
C TRP A 325 0.60 1.44 10.90
N ARG A 326 1.84 1.97 10.83
CA ARG A 326 2.11 3.26 10.20
C ARG A 326 1.69 3.27 8.73
N ARG A 327 2.02 2.22 7.95
CA ARG A 327 1.59 2.13 6.54
C ARG A 327 0.07 2.12 6.39
N ARG A 328 -0.64 1.38 7.25
CA ARG A 328 -2.12 1.36 7.26
C ARG A 328 -2.69 2.71 7.68
N ALA A 329 -2.15 3.35 8.70
CA ALA A 329 -2.57 4.70 9.12
C ALA A 329 -2.39 5.71 7.97
N TYR A 330 -1.27 5.68 7.26
CA TYR A 330 -1.08 6.51 6.06
C TYR A 330 -2.08 6.17 4.94
N ALA A 331 -2.41 4.89 4.73
CA ALA A 331 -3.40 4.50 3.74
C ALA A 331 -4.83 4.97 4.10
N TYR A 332 -5.19 4.97 5.38
CA TYR A 332 -6.50 5.43 5.87
C TYR A 332 -6.62 6.96 5.88
N VAL A 333 -5.56 7.68 6.24
CA VAL A 333 -5.53 9.16 6.20
C VAL A 333 -5.59 9.65 4.74
N VAL A 334 -5.12 8.86 3.79
CA VAL A 334 -5.31 9.10 2.34
C VAL A 334 -6.56 8.36 1.84
N SER A 335 -7.68 8.48 2.58
CA SER A 335 -8.98 8.05 2.07
C SER A 335 -9.32 8.86 0.79
N PRO A 336 -9.89 8.24 -0.25
CA PRO A 336 -10.25 8.91 -1.51
C PRO A 336 -11.11 10.17 -1.32
N GLU A 337 -11.88 10.24 -0.24
CA GLU A 337 -12.76 11.37 0.11
C GLU A 337 -11.97 12.63 0.49
N ILE A 338 -10.86 12.50 1.24
CA ILE A 338 -9.96 13.63 1.54
C ILE A 338 -9.21 14.04 0.27
N ARG A 339 -8.90 13.08 -0.60
CA ARG A 339 -8.28 13.34 -1.90
C ARG A 339 -9.21 14.12 -2.84
N GLU A 340 -10.52 13.88 -2.82
CA GLU A 340 -11.50 14.66 -3.59
C GLU A 340 -11.76 16.04 -2.96
N LEU A 341 -11.79 16.16 -1.63
CA LEU A 341 -11.90 17.46 -0.93
C LEU A 341 -10.70 18.38 -1.21
N MET A 342 -9.48 17.83 -1.29
CA MET A 342 -8.28 18.58 -1.69
C MET A 342 -8.28 18.98 -3.18
N PHE A 343 -9.01 18.26 -4.04
CA PHE A 343 -9.08 18.58 -5.47
C PHE A 343 -10.17 19.60 -5.83
N HIS A 344 -11.14 19.85 -4.95
CA HIS A 344 -12.24 20.80 -5.21
C HIS A 344 -12.10 22.14 -4.49
N ASN A 345 -11.36 22.20 -3.38
CA ASN A 345 -11.06 23.44 -2.68
C ASN A 345 -9.59 23.79 -2.88
N GLY A 346 -9.30 24.57 -3.91
CA GLY A 346 -7.94 24.94 -4.34
C GLY A 346 -7.09 25.73 -3.34
N ASP A 347 -7.52 25.93 -2.10
CA ASP A 347 -6.87 26.81 -1.12
C ASP A 347 -6.85 26.28 0.34
N LEU A 348 -7.17 25.00 0.58
CA LEU A 348 -7.06 24.44 1.94
C LEU A 348 -5.60 24.14 2.30
N LYS A 349 -4.97 25.07 3.03
CA LYS A 349 -3.60 24.95 3.58
C LYS A 349 -3.49 23.76 4.53
N PHE A 350 -2.51 22.89 4.30
CA PHE A 350 -2.21 21.68 5.08
C PHE A 350 -2.03 21.95 6.59
N SER A 351 -1.55 23.14 6.97
CA SER A 351 -1.38 23.55 8.37
C SER A 351 -2.68 23.58 9.18
N SER A 352 -3.83 23.77 8.52
CA SER A 352 -5.13 23.76 9.19
C SER A 352 -5.58 22.34 9.58
N LEU A 353 -5.18 21.32 8.81
CA LEU A 353 -5.50 19.91 9.08
C LEU A 353 -4.67 19.33 10.23
N GLU A 354 -3.40 19.72 10.35
CA GLU A 354 -2.53 19.29 11.45
C GLU A 354 -2.99 19.90 12.79
N THR A 355 -3.50 21.13 12.75
CA THR A 355 -4.14 21.80 13.91
C THR A 355 -5.47 21.13 14.30
N LEU A 356 -6.25 20.64 13.32
CA LEU A 356 -7.49 19.90 13.55
C LEU A 356 -7.25 18.48 14.09
N LEU A 357 -6.26 17.76 13.56
CA LEU A 357 -5.88 16.43 14.06
C LEU A 357 -5.35 16.50 15.49
N ASN A 358 -4.49 17.47 15.82
CA ASN A 358 -3.97 17.64 17.18
C ASN A 358 -5.06 18.05 18.18
N ARG A 359 -6.12 18.76 17.74
CA ARG A 359 -7.27 19.07 18.59
C ARG A 359 -8.19 17.87 18.85
N GLN A 360 -8.22 16.89 17.96
CA GLN A 360 -9.15 15.77 18.04
C GLN A 360 -8.55 14.53 18.73
N VAL A 361 -7.21 14.41 18.74
CA VAL A 361 -6.48 13.32 19.41
C VAL A 361 -6.30 13.59 20.92
N TRP A 362 -6.51 14.81 21.40
CA TRP A 362 -6.34 15.21 22.82
C TRP A 362 -7.65 15.59 23.54
N ALA A 363 -8.81 15.13 23.06
CA ALA A 363 -10.01 15.16 23.89
C ALA A 363 -9.90 14.03 24.95
N PRO A 364 -9.93 14.33 26.26
CA PRO A 364 -9.86 13.30 27.28
C PRO A 364 -11.07 12.37 27.13
N THR A 365 -10.80 11.08 26.97
CA THR A 365 -11.82 10.03 27.00
C THR A 365 -12.62 10.14 28.31
N PRO A 366 -13.96 10.14 28.27
CA PRO A 366 -14.76 10.16 29.48
C PRO A 366 -14.43 8.92 30.31
N VAL A 367 -14.06 9.16 31.58
CA VAL A 367 -13.78 8.13 32.58
C VAL A 367 -14.97 7.16 32.64
N MET A 368 -14.74 5.91 32.23
CA MET A 368 -15.74 4.85 32.37
C MET A 368 -16.06 4.67 33.86
N LYS A 369 -17.35 4.80 34.20
CA LYS A 369 -17.84 4.44 35.53
C LYS A 369 -17.67 2.93 35.74
N PRO A 370 -17.29 2.48 36.95
CA PRO A 370 -17.16 1.05 37.24
C PRO A 370 -18.52 0.35 37.12
N PHE A 371 -18.51 -0.82 36.50
CA PHE A 371 -19.66 -1.73 36.42
C PHE A 371 -20.03 -2.23 37.81
N PRO A 372 -21.34 -2.38 38.12
CA PRO A 372 -21.77 -2.98 39.38
C PRO A 372 -21.39 -4.46 39.39
N SER A 373 -20.70 -4.88 40.44
CA SER A 373 -20.41 -6.28 40.75
C SER A 373 -21.73 -7.01 41.02
N THR A 374 -22.12 -7.89 40.11
CA THR A 374 -23.10 -8.94 40.41
C THR A 374 -22.37 -10.05 41.17
N ASN A 375 -22.71 -10.17 42.46
CA ASN A 375 -22.34 -11.31 43.29
C ASN A 375 -22.95 -12.59 42.70
N TYR A 376 -22.10 -13.60 42.52
CA TYR A 376 -22.46 -15.01 42.52
C TYR A 376 -21.62 -15.70 43.59
#